data_AF-A0A177DHI1-F1
#
_entry.id   AF-A0A177DHI1-F1
#
_cell.length_a   1.000
_cell.length_b   1.000
_cell.length_c   1.000
_cell.angle_alpha   90.00
_cell.angle_beta   90.00
_cell.angle_gamma   90.00
#
_symmetry.space_group_name_H-M   'P 1'
#
loop_
_entity.id
_entity.type
_entity.pdbx_description
1 polymer ?
#
loop_
_entity_poly.entity_id
_entity_poly.type
_entity_poly.pdbx_seq_one_letter_code
_entity_poly.pdbx_strand_id
1 'polypeptide(L)'
;MGAVTTHNAIHLPIFWHKEWNNFYQICLSLQYGGAVSIFIPGHNLSHHKYPQQARDVMRTTKVRYNWNLLNGLLFFWHVVLSGNKDDKLYFKAQARLNRPIAKQRRMEEVAVWSATVVLVLLDWRRWIWFALLPQFYAKYCILSLNFLQHDGCDMSSKYNFARNFTGRTLNYFCFNNGFHTVHHLHPGLHWSTLPQKHQELIAPHIAPSLEISDMLLYIWRCFIYPGHRLDYKGHRLLISKEENEMPDEPWFYNGSETYSDTQEYLAYSI
;
A
#
# COMPACT_ATOMS: atom_id res chain seq x y z
N MET A 1 0.02 -10.74 7.28
CA MET A 1 -1.40 -11.15 7.34
C MET A 1 -2.32 -9.95 7.52
N GLY A 2 -2.53 -9.41 8.74
CA GLY A 2 -3.55 -8.38 8.99
C GLY A 2 -3.52 -7.15 8.06
N ALA A 3 -2.36 -6.49 7.91
CA ALA A 3 -2.21 -5.36 6.99
C ALA A 3 -2.48 -5.70 5.53
N VAL A 4 -2.20 -6.93 5.10
CA VAL A 4 -2.44 -7.39 3.73
C VAL A 4 -3.93 -7.68 3.52
N THR A 5 -4.61 -8.23 4.53
CA THR A 5 -6.07 -8.37 4.51
C THR A 5 -6.76 -7.01 4.45
N THR A 6 -6.29 -6.05 5.25
CA THR A 6 -6.74 -4.65 5.18
C THR A 6 -6.56 -4.07 3.78
N HIS A 7 -5.37 -4.22 3.20
CA HIS A 7 -5.06 -3.80 1.84
C HIS A 7 -6.03 -4.43 0.81
N ASN A 8 -6.31 -5.72 0.90
CA ASN A 8 -7.23 -6.35 -0.04
C ASN A 8 -8.67 -5.84 0.12
N ALA A 9 -9.14 -5.67 1.36
CA ALA A 9 -10.51 -5.27 1.64
C ALA A 9 -10.84 -3.80 1.27
N ILE A 10 -9.84 -2.93 1.17
CA ILE A 10 -10.02 -1.56 0.64
C ILE A 10 -10.07 -1.53 -0.89
N HIS A 11 -9.57 -2.57 -1.55
CA HIS A 11 -9.61 -2.71 -3.01
C HIS A 11 -10.89 -3.38 -3.48
N LEU A 12 -11.29 -4.43 -2.77
CA LEU A 12 -12.45 -5.21 -3.10
C LEU A 12 -13.28 -5.51 -1.84
N PRO A 13 -14.57 -5.11 -1.80
CA PRO A 13 -15.47 -5.52 -0.74
C PRO A 13 -15.53 -7.04 -0.60
N ILE A 14 -15.50 -7.53 0.64
CA ILE A 14 -15.53 -8.97 0.93
C ILE A 14 -16.95 -9.50 0.88
N PHE A 15 -17.91 -8.68 1.28
CA PHE A 15 -19.32 -9.07 1.35
C PHE A 15 -20.12 -8.36 0.27
N TRP A 16 -21.18 -9.01 -0.21
CA TRP A 16 -22.14 -8.37 -1.12
C TRP A 16 -22.95 -7.26 -0.42
N HIS A 17 -23.16 -7.38 0.89
CA HIS A 17 -23.94 -6.40 1.64
C HIS A 17 -23.02 -5.32 2.22
N LYS A 18 -23.36 -4.05 1.98
CA LYS A 18 -22.58 -2.89 2.44
C LYS A 18 -22.34 -2.89 3.94
N GLU A 19 -23.37 -3.16 4.76
CA GLU A 19 -23.23 -3.09 6.21
C GLU A 19 -22.28 -4.15 6.78
N TRP A 20 -22.18 -5.32 6.13
CA TRP A 20 -21.19 -6.33 6.52
C TRP A 20 -19.77 -5.88 6.19
N ASN A 21 -19.57 -5.13 5.10
CA ASN A 21 -18.27 -4.51 4.82
C ASN A 21 -17.94 -3.37 5.81
N ASN A 22 -18.92 -2.53 6.16
CA ASN A 22 -18.72 -1.46 7.16
C ASN A 22 -18.29 -2.05 8.51
N PHE A 23 -18.98 -3.11 8.96
CA PHE A 23 -18.62 -3.84 10.17
C PHE A 23 -17.23 -4.48 10.06
N TYR A 24 -16.95 -5.15 8.95
CA TYR A 24 -15.66 -5.79 8.73
C TYR A 24 -14.50 -4.80 8.71
N GLN A 25 -14.67 -3.59 8.16
CA GLN A 25 -13.69 -2.52 8.23
C GLN A 25 -13.38 -2.08 9.67
N ILE A 26 -14.36 -2.12 10.58
CA ILE A 26 -14.12 -1.89 12.02
C ILE A 26 -13.26 -3.01 12.60
N CYS A 27 -13.57 -4.27 12.30
CA CYS A 27 -12.74 -5.41 12.72
C CYS A 27 -11.30 -5.30 12.21
N LEU A 28 -11.13 -4.93 10.93
CA LEU A 28 -9.82 -4.69 10.34
C LEU A 28 -9.11 -3.52 11.02
N SER A 29 -9.82 -2.46 11.40
CA SER A 29 -9.24 -1.31 12.10
C SER A 29 -8.72 -1.69 13.48
N LEU A 30 -9.46 -2.53 14.22
CA LEU A 30 -9.01 -3.08 15.50
C LEU A 30 -7.74 -3.93 15.33
N GLN A 31 -7.71 -4.81 14.32
CA GLN A 31 -6.55 -5.64 14.01
C GLN A 31 -5.34 -4.82 13.54
N TYR A 32 -5.58 -3.76 12.77
CA TYR A 32 -4.55 -2.90 12.20
C TYR A 32 -4.04 -1.84 13.19
N GLY A 33 -4.80 -1.53 14.23
CA GLY A 33 -4.46 -0.51 15.24
C GLY A 33 -4.64 0.91 14.72
N GLY A 34 -5.63 1.15 13.86
CA GLY A 34 -5.93 2.44 13.26
C GLY A 34 -7.03 2.32 12.23
N ALA A 35 -7.71 3.43 11.93
CA ALA A 35 -8.78 3.45 10.93
C ALA A 35 -8.24 3.05 9.54
N VAL A 36 -8.77 1.95 8.99
CA VAL A 36 -8.35 1.43 7.68
C VAL A 36 -8.86 2.27 6.53
N SER A 37 -9.94 3.04 6.73
CA SER A 37 -10.44 4.01 5.75
C SER A 37 -9.35 5.01 5.31
N ILE A 38 -8.33 5.26 6.16
CA ILE A 38 -7.22 6.17 5.85
C ILE A 38 -6.32 5.66 4.70
N PHE A 39 -6.34 4.36 4.41
CA PHE A 39 -5.59 3.85 3.25
C PHE A 39 -6.13 4.35 1.92
N ILE A 40 -7.44 4.57 1.81
CA ILE A 40 -8.08 4.89 0.53
C ILE A 40 -7.46 6.13 -0.14
N PRO A 41 -7.35 7.30 0.53
CA PRO A 41 -6.76 8.48 -0.10
C PRO A 41 -5.30 8.28 -0.52
N GLY A 42 -4.44 7.78 0.36
CA GLY A 42 -3.00 7.65 0.07
C GLY A 42 -2.65 6.48 -0.86
N HIS A 43 -3.33 5.35 -0.71
CA HIS A 43 -3.05 4.14 -1.49
C HIS A 43 -3.83 4.11 -2.80
N ASN A 44 -5.15 4.23 -2.75
CA ASN A 44 -6.00 4.04 -3.92
C ASN A 44 -6.07 5.30 -4.80
N LEU A 45 -6.27 6.46 -4.18
CA LEU A 45 -6.48 7.72 -4.91
C LEU A 45 -5.17 8.44 -5.28
N SER A 46 -4.06 8.06 -4.65
CA SER A 46 -2.73 8.64 -4.88
C SER A 46 -1.80 7.60 -5.51
N HIS A 47 -1.35 6.58 -4.75
CA HIS A 47 -0.33 5.65 -5.21
C HIS A 47 -0.74 4.80 -6.43
N HIS A 48 -1.93 4.22 -6.44
CA HIS A 48 -2.44 3.45 -7.59
C HIS A 48 -2.70 4.30 -8.83
N LYS A 49 -3.15 5.55 -8.62
CA LYS A 49 -3.57 6.44 -9.71
C LYS A 49 -2.42 7.22 -10.35
N TYR A 50 -1.42 7.59 -9.55
CA TYR A 50 -0.31 8.45 -9.98
C TYR A 50 1.06 7.88 -9.64
N PRO A 51 1.30 6.56 -9.80
CA PRO A 51 2.48 5.91 -9.24
C PRO A 51 3.77 6.63 -9.63
N GLN A 52 4.64 6.86 -8.65
CA GLN A 52 5.92 7.59 -8.73
C GLN A 52 5.85 9.06 -9.23
N GLN A 53 4.67 9.65 -9.42
CA GLN A 53 4.51 11.07 -9.80
C GLN A 53 4.41 11.97 -8.56
N ALA A 54 4.32 13.30 -8.76
CA ALA A 54 4.20 14.30 -7.70
C ALA A 54 3.00 14.08 -6.76
N ARG A 55 1.95 13.45 -7.28
CA ARG A 55 0.72 13.11 -6.57
C ARG A 55 0.76 11.77 -5.86
N ASP A 56 1.83 11.00 -6.00
CA ASP A 56 2.08 9.76 -5.25
C ASP A 56 2.79 10.05 -3.93
N VAL A 57 2.05 9.91 -2.83
CA VAL A 57 2.58 10.03 -1.47
C VAL A 57 3.58 8.95 -1.10
N MET A 58 3.59 7.85 -1.84
CA MET A 58 4.45 6.68 -1.65
C MET A 58 5.52 6.58 -2.75
N ARG A 59 5.81 7.67 -3.48
CA ARG A 59 6.90 7.63 -4.47
C ARG A 59 8.26 7.35 -3.82
N THR A 60 9.03 6.47 -4.45
CA THR A 60 10.32 5.98 -3.91
C THR A 60 11.42 7.04 -3.92
N THR A 61 11.23 8.13 -4.68
CA THR A 61 12.14 9.28 -4.71
C THR A 61 12.04 10.15 -3.45
N LYS A 62 11.16 9.85 -2.49
CA LYS A 62 11.14 10.51 -1.17
C LYS A 62 12.34 10.16 -0.28
N VAL A 63 13.09 9.10 -0.60
CA VAL A 63 14.34 8.72 0.08
C VAL A 63 15.49 8.64 -0.91
N ARG A 64 16.67 9.14 -0.51
CA ARG A 64 17.82 9.38 -1.42
C ARG A 64 19.18 9.24 -0.75
N TYR A 65 19.28 8.38 0.24
CA TYR A 65 20.53 8.08 0.92
C TYR A 65 21.45 7.31 -0.03
N ASN A 66 22.76 7.62 0.01
CA ASN A 66 23.78 6.92 -0.79
C ASN A 66 23.82 5.41 -0.48
N TRP A 67 23.62 5.06 0.79
CA TRP A 67 23.50 3.67 1.21
C TRP A 67 22.05 3.22 1.11
N ASN A 68 21.79 2.21 0.26
CA ASN A 68 20.42 1.82 -0.02
C ASN A 68 19.69 1.30 1.23
N LEU A 69 20.40 0.70 2.21
CA LEU A 69 19.79 0.28 3.47
C LEU A 69 19.04 1.42 4.17
N LEU A 70 19.62 2.62 4.18
CA LEU A 70 18.97 3.79 4.79
C LEU A 70 17.70 4.20 4.03
N ASN A 71 17.68 4.05 2.70
CA ASN A 71 16.44 4.25 1.93
C ASN A 71 15.36 3.28 2.40
N GLY A 72 15.68 1.98 2.49
CA GLY A 72 14.74 0.96 2.95
C GLY A 72 14.25 1.18 4.39
N LEU A 73 15.14 1.57 5.30
CA LEU A 73 14.80 1.79 6.72
C LEU A 73 13.99 3.07 6.97
N LEU A 74 14.23 4.11 6.18
CA LEU A 74 13.68 5.44 6.42
C LEU A 74 12.50 5.79 5.50
N PHE A 75 12.22 4.96 4.49
CA PHE A 75 11.11 5.17 3.56
C PHE A 75 9.77 5.31 4.27
N PHE A 76 9.45 4.40 5.20
CA PHE A 76 8.24 4.45 6.01
C PHE A 76 8.04 5.83 6.67
N TRP A 77 9.09 6.37 7.29
CA TRP A 77 9.02 7.65 8.00
C TRP A 77 8.82 8.82 7.05
N HIS A 78 9.48 8.81 5.88
CA HIS A 78 9.30 9.88 4.88
C HIS A 78 7.87 9.90 4.35
N VAL A 79 7.28 8.73 4.08
CA VAL A 79 5.90 8.62 3.61
C VAL A 79 4.91 9.07 4.68
N VAL A 80 5.02 8.55 5.91
CA VAL A 80 4.08 8.89 7.00
C VAL A 80 4.14 10.37 7.37
N LEU A 81 5.35 10.95 7.45
CA LEU A 81 5.50 12.36 7.82
C LEU A 81 5.01 13.33 6.73
N SER A 82 5.17 12.98 5.45
CA SER A 82 4.72 13.84 4.33
C SER A 82 3.23 13.66 4.00
N GLY A 83 2.70 12.43 4.00
CA GLY A 83 1.30 12.14 3.63
C GLY A 83 0.25 12.62 4.64
N ASN A 84 0.62 12.77 5.92
CA ASN A 84 -0.32 13.12 7.00
C ASN A 84 -1.11 14.43 6.77
N LYS A 85 -0.57 15.38 6.02
CA LYS A 85 -1.24 16.66 5.75
C LYS A 85 -2.41 16.47 4.81
N ASP A 86 -2.22 15.71 3.74
CA ASP A 86 -3.20 15.55 2.68
C ASP A 86 -4.35 14.64 3.11
N ASP A 87 -4.08 13.60 3.90
CA ASP A 87 -5.13 12.76 4.50
C ASP A 87 -6.05 13.60 5.40
N LYS A 88 -5.49 14.52 6.20
CA LYS A 88 -6.28 15.43 7.04
C LYS A 88 -7.17 16.34 6.19
N LEU A 89 -6.64 16.89 5.09
CA LEU A 89 -7.39 17.76 4.19
C LEU A 89 -8.50 16.98 3.47
N TYR A 90 -8.19 15.78 2.96
CA TYR A 90 -9.17 14.89 2.31
C TYR A 90 -10.34 14.60 3.25
N PHE A 91 -10.09 14.08 4.45
CA PHE A 91 -11.17 13.73 5.37
C PHE A 91 -11.94 14.94 5.91
N LYS A 92 -11.30 16.11 6.02
CA LYS A 92 -12.00 17.36 6.32
C LYS A 92 -12.96 17.76 5.20
N ALA A 93 -12.56 17.58 3.94
CA ALA A 93 -13.42 17.81 2.79
C ALA A 93 -14.58 16.79 2.74
N GLN A 94 -14.29 15.49 2.91
CA GLN A 94 -15.32 14.44 2.95
C GLN A 94 -16.34 14.64 4.07
N ALA A 95 -15.89 15.08 5.25
CA ALA A 95 -16.78 15.41 6.36
C ALA A 95 -17.69 16.59 6.05
N ARG A 96 -17.18 17.66 5.41
CA ARG A 96 -17.98 18.82 4.97
C ARG A 96 -19.06 18.43 3.96
N LEU A 97 -18.76 17.44 3.11
CA LEU A 97 -19.68 16.90 2.12
C LEU A 97 -20.60 15.79 2.69
N ASN A 98 -20.54 15.52 4.00
CA ASN A 98 -21.31 14.47 4.69
C ASN A 98 -21.16 13.07 4.05
N ARG A 99 -19.96 12.78 3.52
CA ARG A 99 -19.69 11.53 2.79
C ARG A 99 -19.56 10.34 3.75
N PRO A 100 -20.04 9.13 3.36
CA PRO A 100 -20.02 7.95 4.24
C PRO A 100 -18.65 7.60 4.80
N ILE A 101 -17.58 7.74 3.99
CA ILE A 101 -16.20 7.42 4.39
C ILE A 101 -15.73 8.22 5.61
N ALA A 102 -16.18 9.48 5.77
CA ALA A 102 -15.84 10.30 6.92
C ALA A 102 -16.52 9.81 8.21
N LYS A 103 -17.76 9.30 8.12
CA LYS A 103 -18.48 8.69 9.24
C LYS A 103 -17.85 7.34 9.61
N GLN A 104 -17.58 6.51 8.60
CA GLN A 104 -16.93 5.21 8.76
C GLN A 104 -15.57 5.35 9.45
N ARG A 105 -14.69 6.24 8.97
CA ARG A 105 -13.41 6.54 9.63
C ARG A 105 -13.60 6.91 11.11
N ARG A 106 -14.59 7.75 11.44
CA ARG A 106 -14.84 8.15 12.83
C ARG A 106 -15.25 6.97 13.70
N MET A 107 -16.11 6.08 13.19
CA MET A 107 -16.51 4.86 13.90
C MET A 107 -15.32 3.93 14.13
N GLU A 108 -14.46 3.75 13.11
CA GLU A 108 -13.23 2.99 13.22
C GLU A 108 -12.27 3.59 14.26
N GLU A 109 -12.04 4.91 14.24
CA GLU A 109 -11.19 5.61 15.21
C GLU A 109 -11.74 5.44 16.64
N VAL A 110 -13.05 5.63 16.85
CA VAL A 110 -13.68 5.43 18.17
C VAL A 110 -13.49 3.99 18.65
N ALA A 111 -13.71 2.99 17.79
CA ALA A 111 -13.52 1.59 18.15
C ALA A 111 -12.06 1.29 18.53
N VAL A 112 -11.10 1.72 17.71
CA VAL A 112 -9.67 1.50 17.93
C VAL A 112 -9.19 2.17 19.21
N TRP A 113 -9.53 3.45 19.43
CA TRP A 113 -9.09 4.17 20.61
C TRP A 113 -9.75 3.65 21.89
N SER A 114 -11.02 3.28 21.83
CA SER A 114 -11.71 2.66 22.98
C SER A 114 -11.07 1.32 23.34
N ALA A 115 -10.83 0.45 22.35
CA ALA A 115 -10.14 -0.82 22.58
C ALA A 115 -8.72 -0.61 23.10
N THR A 116 -7.99 0.36 22.56
CA THR A 116 -6.64 0.71 23.01
C THR A 116 -6.64 1.14 24.47
N VAL A 117 -7.53 2.05 24.87
CA VAL A 117 -7.66 2.50 26.27
C VAL A 117 -7.97 1.32 27.18
N VAL A 118 -8.92 0.45 26.81
CA VAL A 118 -9.24 -0.75 27.60
C VAL A 118 -8.02 -1.66 27.75
N LEU A 119 -7.31 -1.97 26.65
CA LEU A 119 -6.12 -2.84 26.70
C LEU A 119 -4.98 -2.25 27.53
N VAL A 120 -4.73 -0.94 27.42
CA VAL A 120 -3.71 -0.24 28.21
C VAL A 120 -4.06 -0.24 29.70
N LEU A 121 -5.33 -0.01 30.04
CA LEU A 121 -5.80 -0.03 31.44
C LEU A 121 -5.78 -1.44 32.03
N LEU A 122 -6.02 -2.48 31.23
CA LEU A 122 -5.91 -3.87 31.66
C LEU A 122 -4.46 -4.27 31.94
N ASP A 123 -3.55 -4.06 30.98
CA ASP A 123 -2.11 -4.28 31.14
C ASP A 123 -1.33 -3.62 29.99
N TRP A 124 -0.77 -2.44 30.27
CA TRP A 124 0.01 -1.68 29.29
C TRP A 124 1.24 -2.44 28.76
N ARG A 125 1.84 -3.34 29.54
CA ARG A 125 3.01 -4.13 29.08
C ARG A 125 2.57 -5.18 28.06
N ARG A 126 1.47 -5.89 28.33
CA ARG A 126 0.90 -6.85 27.37
C ARG A 126 0.39 -6.13 26.12
N TRP A 127 -0.23 -4.96 26.27
CA TRP A 127 -0.63 -4.14 25.14
C TRP A 127 0.55 -3.79 24.21
N ILE A 128 1.71 -3.43 24.76
CA ILE A 128 2.92 -3.17 23.95
C ILE A 128 3.27 -4.39 23.09
N TRP A 129 3.37 -5.57 23.70
CA TRP A 129 3.86 -6.77 23.01
C TRP A 129 2.85 -7.41 22.07
N PHE A 130 1.56 -7.38 22.42
CA PHE A 130 0.53 -8.12 21.69
C PHE A 130 -0.33 -7.24 20.77
N ALA A 131 -0.37 -5.92 20.99
CA ALA A 131 -1.10 -5.00 20.13
C ALA A 131 -0.16 -4.01 19.44
N LEU A 132 0.52 -3.14 20.19
CA LEU A 132 1.27 -2.01 19.62
C LEU A 132 2.38 -2.46 18.66
N LEU A 133 3.28 -3.35 19.11
CA LEU A 133 4.43 -3.76 18.30
C LEU A 133 4.01 -4.56 17.05
N PRO A 134 3.12 -5.57 17.14
CA PRO A 134 2.65 -6.27 15.94
C PRO A 134 1.91 -5.36 14.96
N GLN A 135 1.06 -4.45 15.46
CA GLN A 135 0.36 -3.47 14.63
C GLN A 135 1.35 -2.55 13.94
N PHE A 136 2.28 -1.93 14.68
CA PHE A 136 3.30 -1.05 14.14
C PHE A 136 4.16 -1.76 13.08
N TYR A 137 4.65 -2.96 13.38
CA TYR A 137 5.44 -3.76 12.46
C TYR A 137 4.67 -4.06 11.16
N ALA A 138 3.39 -4.41 11.28
CA ALA A 138 2.53 -4.63 10.12
C ALA A 138 2.38 -3.37 9.24
N LYS A 139 2.22 -2.17 9.83
CA LYS A 139 2.17 -0.89 9.07
C LYS A 139 3.51 -0.58 8.41
N TYR A 140 4.59 -0.79 9.15
CA TYR A 140 5.95 -0.57 8.67
C TYR A 140 6.24 -1.44 7.45
N CYS A 141 5.94 -2.74 7.53
CA CYS A 141 6.16 -3.69 6.45
C CYS A 141 5.32 -3.38 5.21
N ILE A 142 3.99 -3.18 5.36
CA ILE A 142 3.12 -2.99 4.19
C ILE A 142 3.48 -1.72 3.41
N LEU A 143 3.85 -0.65 4.11
CA LEU A 143 4.24 0.59 3.47
C LEU A 143 5.65 0.48 2.85
N SER A 144 6.58 -0.18 3.55
CA SER A 144 7.96 -0.36 3.05
C SER A 144 8.04 -1.30 1.84
N LEU A 145 7.08 -2.23 1.69
CA LEU A 145 6.98 -3.10 0.52
C LEU A 145 6.81 -2.30 -0.77
N ASN A 146 6.12 -1.16 -0.74
CA ASN A 146 5.98 -0.29 -1.91
C ASN A 146 7.35 0.15 -2.47
N PHE A 147 8.33 0.40 -1.59
CA PHE A 147 9.69 0.68 -2.03
C PHE A 147 10.30 -0.51 -2.78
N LEU A 148 10.17 -1.73 -2.23
CA LEU A 148 10.67 -2.95 -2.88
C LEU A 148 10.00 -3.22 -4.23
N GLN A 149 8.74 -2.84 -4.38
CA GLN A 149 7.93 -3.14 -5.55
C GLN A 149 8.05 -2.10 -6.66
N HIS A 150 8.39 -0.84 -6.36
CA HIS A 150 8.47 0.21 -7.39
C HIS A 150 9.87 0.77 -7.60
N ASP A 151 10.81 0.59 -6.67
CA ASP A 151 12.12 1.21 -6.80
C ASP A 151 12.88 0.65 -8.02
N GLY A 152 13.46 1.55 -8.80
CA GLY A 152 14.19 1.22 -10.02
C GLY A 152 13.34 0.70 -11.18
N CYS A 153 12.02 0.82 -11.13
CA CYS A 153 11.12 0.40 -12.19
C CYS A 153 10.89 1.52 -13.24
N ASP A 154 10.35 1.16 -14.41
CA ASP A 154 10.12 2.08 -15.53
C ASP A 154 8.66 2.52 -15.61
N MET A 155 8.41 3.75 -15.20
CA MET A 155 7.06 4.31 -15.14
C MET A 155 6.46 4.66 -16.50
N SER A 156 7.26 4.68 -17.56
CA SER A 156 6.75 4.84 -18.92
C SER A 156 6.23 3.53 -19.52
N SER A 157 6.59 2.39 -18.91
CA SER A 157 6.19 1.07 -19.38
C SER A 157 4.90 0.61 -18.72
N LYS A 158 3.99 0.08 -19.54
CA LYS A 158 2.76 -0.57 -19.06
C LYS A 158 3.05 -1.80 -18.17
N TYR A 159 4.17 -2.49 -18.35
CA TYR A 159 4.45 -3.76 -17.66
C TYR A 159 5.62 -3.68 -16.68
N ASN A 160 6.56 -2.74 -16.88
CA ASN A 160 7.79 -2.64 -16.09
C ASN A 160 7.76 -1.55 -15.02
N PHE A 161 6.59 -0.96 -14.74
CA PHE A 161 6.43 0.09 -13.71
C PHE A 161 6.40 -0.45 -12.27
N ALA A 162 6.40 -1.78 -12.12
CA ALA A 162 6.35 -2.49 -10.86
C ALA A 162 7.10 -3.83 -10.96
N ARG A 163 7.55 -4.32 -9.81
CA ARG A 163 8.24 -5.59 -9.59
C ARG A 163 7.33 -6.59 -8.89
N ASN A 164 7.38 -7.84 -9.33
CA ASN A 164 6.62 -8.94 -8.74
C ASN A 164 7.53 -9.79 -7.84
N PHE A 165 6.97 -10.21 -6.71
CA PHE A 165 7.56 -11.21 -5.82
C PHE A 165 6.74 -12.51 -5.91
N THR A 166 7.16 -13.45 -6.76
CA THR A 166 6.34 -14.63 -7.15
C THR A 166 6.55 -15.88 -6.30
N GLY A 167 7.38 -15.79 -5.25
CA GLY A 167 7.63 -16.89 -4.33
C GLY A 167 6.37 -17.43 -3.67
N ARG A 168 6.20 -18.76 -3.66
CA ARG A 168 4.97 -19.42 -3.15
C ARG A 168 4.71 -19.14 -1.67
N THR A 169 5.74 -19.21 -0.83
CA THR A 169 5.62 -18.98 0.61
C THR A 169 5.18 -17.55 0.91
N LEU A 170 5.79 -16.56 0.24
CA LEU A 170 5.39 -15.16 0.38
C LEU A 170 3.93 -14.98 -0.04
N ASN A 171 3.55 -15.50 -1.20
CA ASN A 171 2.21 -15.32 -1.72
C ASN A 171 1.14 -16.07 -0.92
N TYR A 172 1.48 -17.15 -0.21
CA TYR A 172 0.59 -17.76 0.77
C TYR A 172 0.28 -16.78 1.93
N PHE A 173 1.29 -16.16 2.52
CA PHE A 173 1.10 -15.21 3.64
C PHE A 173 0.64 -13.80 3.20
N CYS A 174 0.86 -13.45 1.94
CA CYS A 174 0.48 -12.16 1.39
C CYS A 174 -0.72 -12.26 0.45
N PHE A 175 -1.47 -13.37 0.47
CA PHE A 175 -2.67 -13.55 -0.34
C PHE A 175 -2.43 -13.23 -1.83
N ASN A 176 -1.32 -13.70 -2.41
CA ASN A 176 -0.90 -13.42 -3.79
C ASN A 176 -0.61 -11.93 -4.13
N ASN A 177 -0.50 -11.02 -3.15
CA ASN A 177 -0.13 -9.63 -3.42
C ASN A 177 1.31 -9.43 -3.92
N GLY A 178 2.12 -10.50 -3.97
CA GLY A 178 3.42 -10.45 -4.63
C GLY A 178 3.29 -10.23 -6.15
N PHE A 179 2.15 -10.56 -6.76
CA PHE A 179 1.84 -10.26 -8.17
C PHE A 179 1.38 -8.80 -8.32
N HIS A 180 2.28 -7.87 -8.03
CA HIS A 180 2.02 -6.45 -7.87
C HIS A 180 1.66 -5.73 -9.17
N THR A 181 2.26 -6.07 -10.31
CA THR A 181 1.98 -5.40 -11.59
C THR A 181 0.52 -5.61 -12.01
N VAL A 182 0.01 -6.85 -11.94
CA VAL A 182 -1.40 -7.14 -12.26
C VAL A 182 -2.33 -6.51 -11.21
N HIS A 183 -1.91 -6.48 -9.95
CA HIS A 183 -2.65 -5.80 -8.89
C HIS A 183 -2.79 -4.29 -9.16
N HIS A 184 -1.74 -3.61 -9.60
CA HIS A 184 -1.83 -2.19 -9.95
C HIS A 184 -2.67 -1.91 -11.20
N LEU A 185 -2.61 -2.78 -12.21
CA LEU A 185 -3.40 -2.60 -13.42
C LEU A 185 -4.89 -2.93 -13.20
N HIS A 186 -5.17 -3.87 -12.30
CA HIS A 186 -6.52 -4.37 -12.02
C HIS A 186 -6.76 -4.54 -10.51
N PRO A 187 -6.78 -3.43 -9.74
CA PRO A 187 -6.83 -3.50 -8.28
C PRO A 187 -8.11 -4.14 -7.74
N GLY A 188 -9.22 -4.09 -8.49
CA GLY A 188 -10.48 -4.73 -8.12
C GLY A 188 -10.54 -6.24 -8.34
N LEU A 189 -9.49 -6.89 -8.84
CA LEU A 189 -9.46 -8.35 -8.95
C LEU A 189 -9.36 -9.00 -7.57
N HIS A 190 -10.12 -10.08 -7.38
CA HIS A 190 -9.96 -10.90 -6.18
C HIS A 190 -8.55 -11.50 -6.14
N TRP A 191 -7.89 -11.36 -5.00
CA TRP A 191 -6.47 -11.70 -4.87
C TRP A 191 -6.13 -13.17 -5.20
N SER A 192 -7.09 -14.08 -5.09
CA SER A 192 -6.90 -15.49 -5.47
C SER A 192 -6.68 -15.70 -6.97
N THR A 193 -7.13 -14.77 -7.82
CA THR A 193 -7.01 -14.89 -9.28
C THR A 193 -5.75 -14.21 -9.83
N LEU A 194 -5.05 -13.40 -9.02
CA LEU A 194 -3.85 -12.67 -9.43
C LEU A 194 -2.76 -13.57 -10.04
N PRO A 195 -2.44 -14.78 -9.52
CA PRO A 195 -1.43 -15.63 -10.14
C PRO A 195 -1.79 -16.04 -11.58
N GLN A 196 -3.06 -16.39 -11.81
CA GLN A 196 -3.54 -16.74 -13.14
C GLN A 196 -3.53 -15.52 -14.06
N LYS A 197 -4.07 -14.39 -13.61
CA LYS A 197 -4.14 -13.16 -14.40
C LYS A 197 -2.76 -12.58 -14.68
N HIS A 198 -1.81 -12.74 -13.77
CA HIS A 198 -0.41 -12.43 -14.01
C HIS A 198 0.16 -13.25 -15.18
N GLN A 199 -0.07 -14.56 -15.20
CA GLN A 199 0.41 -15.42 -16.31
C GLN A 199 -0.23 -15.05 -17.65
N GLU A 200 -1.51 -14.71 -17.65
CA GLU A 200 -2.25 -14.33 -18.86
C GLU A 200 -1.84 -12.95 -19.40
N LEU A 201 -1.66 -11.97 -18.53
CA LEU A 201 -1.61 -10.55 -18.92
C LEU A 201 -0.24 -9.88 -18.74
N ILE A 202 0.62 -10.40 -17.86
CA ILE A 202 1.86 -9.72 -17.44
C ILE A 202 3.10 -10.51 -17.81
N ALA A 203 3.16 -11.80 -17.45
CA ALA A 203 4.32 -12.66 -17.63
C ALA A 203 4.89 -12.67 -19.07
N PRO A 204 4.06 -12.60 -20.15
CA PRO A 204 4.58 -12.54 -21.52
C PRO A 204 5.30 -11.23 -21.89
N HIS A 205 5.19 -10.17 -21.08
CA HIS A 205 5.61 -8.81 -21.44
C HIS A 205 6.59 -8.18 -20.46
N ILE A 206 6.54 -8.58 -19.19
CA ILE A 206 7.39 -8.00 -18.14
C ILE A 206 8.86 -8.39 -18.31
N ALA A 207 9.77 -7.48 -17.95
CA ALA A 207 11.19 -7.78 -17.92
C ALA A 207 11.50 -8.90 -16.89
N PRO A 208 12.29 -9.93 -17.24
CA PRO A 208 12.60 -11.03 -16.32
C PRO A 208 13.26 -10.59 -15.01
N SER A 209 13.98 -9.48 -14.99
CA SER A 209 14.60 -8.90 -13.79
C SER A 209 13.60 -8.34 -12.77
N LEU A 210 12.34 -8.16 -13.17
CA LEU A 210 11.23 -7.73 -12.31
C LEU A 210 10.42 -8.91 -11.75
N GLU A 211 10.79 -10.15 -12.08
CA GLU A 211 10.18 -11.38 -11.57
C GLU A 211 11.06 -12.04 -10.51
N ILE A 212 10.78 -11.75 -9.23
CA ILE A 212 11.62 -12.18 -8.12
C ILE A 212 10.95 -13.32 -7.34
N SER A 213 11.52 -14.51 -7.39
CA SER A 213 11.01 -15.66 -6.63
C SER A 213 11.40 -15.64 -5.15
N ASP A 214 12.53 -15.02 -4.80
CA ASP A 214 13.05 -14.92 -3.44
C ASP A 214 13.23 -13.45 -3.01
N MET A 215 12.26 -12.96 -2.24
CA MET A 215 12.28 -11.59 -1.71
C MET A 215 13.43 -11.36 -0.72
N LEU A 216 13.83 -12.37 0.07
CA LEU A 216 14.88 -12.20 1.07
C LEU A 216 16.24 -12.04 0.40
N LEU A 217 16.51 -12.85 -0.62
CA LEU A 217 17.71 -12.71 -1.44
C LEU A 217 17.75 -11.36 -2.16
N TYR A 218 16.61 -10.89 -2.66
CA TYR A 218 16.50 -9.56 -3.25
C TYR A 218 16.80 -8.46 -2.25
N ILE A 219 16.21 -8.51 -1.05
CA ILE A 219 16.49 -7.55 0.04
C ILE A 219 17.98 -7.57 0.39
N TRP A 220 18.59 -8.75 0.51
CA TRP A 220 20.03 -8.86 0.79
C TRP A 220 20.87 -8.15 -0.27
N ARG A 221 20.61 -8.41 -1.56
CA ARG A 221 21.35 -7.82 -2.68
C ARG A 221 21.17 -6.32 -2.77
N CYS A 222 19.93 -5.84 -2.59
CA CYS A 222 19.60 -4.43 -2.73
C CYS A 222 20.08 -3.59 -1.55
N PHE A 223 19.98 -4.09 -0.31
CA PHE A 223 20.19 -3.27 0.89
C PHE A 223 21.47 -3.60 1.63
N ILE A 224 21.96 -4.85 1.57
CA ILE A 224 23.06 -5.30 2.43
C ILE A 224 24.37 -5.39 1.63
N TYR A 225 24.44 -6.27 0.62
CA TYR A 225 25.63 -6.42 -0.21
C TYR A 225 25.28 -6.73 -1.68
N PRO A 226 25.66 -5.88 -2.64
CA PRO A 226 26.53 -4.70 -2.50
C PRO A 226 25.83 -3.45 -1.91
N GLY A 227 24.52 -3.51 -1.61
CA GLY A 227 23.81 -2.39 -0.95
C GLY A 227 23.61 -1.18 -1.86
N HIS A 228 23.48 -1.43 -3.15
CA HIS A 228 23.40 -0.42 -4.20
C HIS A 228 21.97 -0.33 -4.75
N ARG A 229 21.51 0.91 -4.96
CA ARG A 229 20.23 1.20 -5.60
C ARG A 229 20.39 1.08 -7.12
N LEU A 230 19.68 0.14 -7.73
CA LEU A 230 19.79 -0.19 -9.14
C LEU A 230 18.43 -0.06 -9.83
N ASP A 231 18.45 0.28 -11.11
CA ASP A 231 17.28 0.15 -11.97
C ASP A 231 17.03 -1.33 -12.33
N TYR A 232 15.89 -1.61 -12.95
CA TYR A 232 15.52 -2.97 -13.39
C TYR A 232 16.44 -3.53 -14.49
N LYS A 233 17.27 -2.70 -15.12
CA LYS A 233 18.28 -3.12 -16.10
C LYS A 233 19.63 -3.44 -15.44
N GLY A 234 19.77 -3.20 -14.14
CA GLY A 234 20.98 -3.45 -13.36
C GLY A 234 21.97 -2.28 -13.34
N HIS A 235 21.62 -1.13 -13.88
CA HIS A 235 22.45 0.08 -13.78
C HIS A 235 22.20 0.79 -12.46
N ARG A 236 23.13 1.66 -12.06
CA ARG A 236 22.91 2.56 -10.92
C ARG A 236 21.67 3.41 -11.17
N LEU A 237 20.75 3.43 -10.20
CA LEU A 237 19.59 4.28 -10.31
C LEU A 237 20.02 5.75 -10.26
N LEU A 238 19.73 6.49 -11.33
CA LEU A 238 19.95 7.92 -11.42
C LEU A 238 18.61 8.61 -11.21
N ILE A 239 18.48 9.36 -10.12
CA ILE A 239 17.31 10.21 -9.88
C ILE A 239 17.62 11.57 -10.50
N SER A 240 16.80 12.01 -11.46
CA SER A 240 17.02 13.28 -12.14
C SER A 240 16.92 14.46 -11.17
N LYS A 241 17.43 15.63 -11.57
CA LYS A 241 17.27 16.84 -10.75
C LYS A 241 15.79 17.18 -10.55
N GLU A 242 14.97 16.98 -11.58
CA GLU A 242 13.52 17.22 -11.55
C GLU A 242 12.82 16.26 -10.58
N GLU A 243 13.13 14.96 -10.64
CA GLU A 243 12.62 13.97 -9.67
C GLU A 243 13.08 14.28 -8.25
N ASN A 244 14.29 14.84 -8.13
CA ASN A 244 14.83 15.26 -6.84
C ASN A 244 14.07 16.48 -6.29
N GLU A 245 13.77 17.47 -7.10
CA GLU A 245 13.16 18.71 -6.64
C GLU A 245 11.62 18.67 -6.73
N MET A 246 11.04 17.55 -7.15
CA MET A 246 9.60 17.35 -7.34
C MET A 246 8.81 17.59 -6.03
N PRO A 247 8.01 18.68 -5.97
CA PRO A 247 7.15 18.95 -4.82
C PRO A 247 5.98 17.96 -4.76
N ASP A 248 5.46 17.73 -3.56
CA ASP A 248 4.20 16.99 -3.39
C ASP A 248 3.03 17.81 -3.95
N GLU A 249 2.22 17.18 -4.80
CA GLU A 249 0.98 17.75 -5.31
C GLU A 249 -0.23 17.07 -4.65
N PRO A 250 -1.26 17.84 -4.23
CA PRO A 250 -2.49 17.25 -3.74
C PRO A 250 -3.26 16.56 -4.88
N TRP A 251 -3.84 15.39 -4.61
CA TRP A 251 -4.51 14.55 -5.61
C TRP A 251 -6.04 14.54 -5.50
N PHE A 252 -6.60 15.07 -4.42
CA PHE A 252 -7.99 14.84 -4.02
C PHE A 252 -8.99 15.93 -4.44
N TYR A 253 -8.57 16.96 -5.17
CA TYR A 253 -9.46 18.06 -5.58
C TYR A 253 -10.29 17.75 -6.84
N ASN A 254 -9.81 16.87 -7.74
CA ASN A 254 -10.33 16.74 -9.10
C ASN A 254 -10.73 15.29 -9.51
N GLY A 255 -11.22 14.42 -8.61
CA GLY A 255 -11.49 13.01 -8.95
C GLY A 255 -12.64 12.33 -8.19
N SER A 256 -13.22 11.29 -8.81
CA SER A 256 -14.14 10.33 -8.19
C SER A 256 -13.39 9.32 -7.29
N GLU A 257 -14.07 8.76 -6.30
CA GLU A 257 -13.50 7.82 -5.31
C GLU A 257 -13.29 6.39 -5.87
N THR A 258 -13.75 6.12 -7.09
CA THR A 258 -13.62 4.82 -7.76
C THR A 258 -12.47 4.84 -8.76
N TYR A 259 -11.61 3.82 -8.71
CA TYR A 259 -10.37 3.72 -9.50
C TYR A 259 -10.23 2.34 -10.18
N SER A 260 -11.23 1.47 -10.02
CA SER A 260 -11.31 0.19 -10.72
C SER A 260 -12.55 0.18 -11.60
N ASP A 261 -12.36 -0.09 -12.89
CA ASP A 261 -13.46 -0.35 -13.82
C ASP A 261 -13.99 -1.79 -13.71
N THR A 262 -13.41 -2.61 -12.82
CA THR A 262 -13.84 -4.00 -12.58
C THR A 262 -15.23 -4.03 -11.94
N GLN A 263 -16.25 -4.32 -12.75
CA GLN A 263 -17.63 -4.46 -12.28
C GLN A 263 -17.99 -5.87 -11.80
N GLU A 264 -17.17 -6.88 -12.15
CA GLU A 264 -17.45 -8.31 -11.91
C GLU A 264 -17.69 -8.67 -10.44
N TYR A 265 -17.11 -7.90 -9.52
CA TYR A 265 -17.17 -8.15 -8.08
C TYR A 265 -17.80 -7.00 -7.28
N LEU A 266 -18.50 -6.07 -7.93
CA LEU A 266 -19.21 -5.02 -7.22
C LEU A 266 -20.45 -5.63 -6.53
N ALA A 267 -20.59 -5.36 -5.23
CA ALA A 267 -21.86 -5.48 -4.54
C ALA A 267 -22.94 -4.79 -5.39
N TYR A 268 -23.95 -5.55 -5.83
CA TYR A 268 -25.09 -4.97 -6.55
C TYR A 268 -25.60 -3.78 -5.76
N SER A 269 -25.49 -2.59 -6.36
CA SER A 269 -26.08 -1.38 -5.82
C SER A 269 -27.58 -1.61 -5.72
N ILE A 270 -28.08 -1.83 -4.50
CA ILE A 270 -29.49 -1.72 -4.13
C ILE A 270 -29.61 -0.48 -3.25
#